data_AF-A0AAD9V610-F1
#
_entry.id   AF-A0AAD9V610-F1
#
_cell.length_a   1.000
_cell.length_b   1.000
_cell.length_c   1.000
_cell.angle_alpha   90.00
_cell.angle_beta   90.00
_cell.angle_gamma   90.00
#
_symmetry.space_group_name_H-M   'P 1'
#
loop_
_entity.id
_entity.type
_entity.pdbx_description
1 polymer ?
#
loop_
_entity_poly.entity_id
_entity_poly.type
_entity_poly.pdbx_seq_one_letter_code
_entity_poly.pdbx_strand_id
1 'polypeptide(L)'
;MACVRKVALPVDGSEHSERACDWYLKQMHKKGEDKVVIIHVNEMTRSIETITKEDWEQHVKDHTQKVKDVEEKYKKKMCDEEAEFEVKLISGKPGEAIIEAMKECGADVVVMGSRGLGAIRRTFVGSVSDYVLHHSPVPVIICPKH
;
A
#
# COMPACT_ATOMS: atom_id res chain seq x y z
N MET A 1 -1.21 -5.22 -29.50
CA MET A 1 -0.55 -4.80 -28.25
C MET A 1 -0.98 -5.78 -27.18
N ALA A 2 -0.04 -6.43 -26.48
CA ALA A 2 -0.41 -7.21 -25.30
C ALA A 2 -1.03 -6.27 -24.26
N CYS A 3 -2.12 -6.68 -23.63
CA CYS A 3 -2.73 -5.90 -22.55
C CYS A 3 -1.80 -5.98 -21.34
N VAL A 4 -1.27 -4.83 -20.89
CA VAL A 4 -0.43 -4.76 -19.69
C VAL A 4 -1.32 -4.94 -18.47
N ARG A 5 -1.01 -5.95 -17.65
CA ARG A 5 -1.72 -6.23 -16.41
C ARG A 5 -1.33 -5.18 -15.36
N LYS A 6 -2.30 -4.53 -14.73
CA LYS A 6 -2.09 -3.55 -13.67
C LYS A 6 -2.22 -4.21 -12.31
N VAL A 7 -1.13 -4.24 -11.56
CA VAL A 7 -1.08 -4.86 -10.23
C VAL A 7 -1.08 -3.78 -9.17
N ALA A 8 -2.17 -3.67 -8.41
CA ALA A 8 -2.24 -2.77 -7.27
C ALA A 8 -1.46 -3.35 -6.08
N LEU A 9 -0.62 -2.53 -5.47
CA LEU A 9 0.22 -2.90 -4.34
C LEU A 9 0.08 -1.85 -3.22
N PRO A 10 -0.94 -1.99 -2.35
CA PRO A 10 -1.09 -1.15 -1.18
C PRO A 10 0.03 -1.37 -0.17
N VAL A 11 0.65 -0.28 0.29
CA VAL A 11 1.78 -0.30 1.22
C VAL A 11 1.61 0.72 2.34
N ASP A 12 2.04 0.35 3.55
CA ASP A 12 2.03 1.22 4.73
C ASP A 12 3.44 1.39 5.34
N GLY A 13 4.47 0.89 4.65
CA GLY A 13 5.85 0.88 5.12
C GLY A 13 6.20 -0.27 6.07
N SER A 14 5.22 -1.08 6.49
CA SER A 14 5.45 -2.19 7.40
C SER A 14 6.23 -3.33 6.75
N GLU A 15 6.81 -4.19 7.59
CA GLU A 15 7.46 -5.44 7.19
C GLU A 15 6.48 -6.43 6.52
N HIS A 16 5.17 -6.23 6.71
CA HIS A 16 4.14 -7.07 6.10
C HIS A 16 3.81 -6.64 4.68
N SER A 17 3.67 -5.34 4.43
CA SER A 17 3.52 -4.84 3.05
C SER A 17 4.81 -5.06 2.26
N GLU A 18 5.98 -4.94 2.90
CA GLU A 18 7.26 -5.21 2.25
C GLU A 18 7.39 -6.67 1.81
N ARG A 19 7.08 -7.62 2.70
CA ARG A 19 7.13 -9.05 2.34
C ARG A 19 6.15 -9.39 1.21
N ALA A 20 4.98 -8.77 1.18
CA ALA A 20 4.02 -8.95 0.08
C ALA A 20 4.57 -8.42 -1.24
N CYS A 21 5.22 -7.24 -1.20
CA CYS A 21 5.91 -6.66 -2.35
C CYS A 21 7.02 -7.59 -2.87
N ASP A 22 7.91 -8.04 -1.98
CA ASP A 22 9.04 -8.90 -2.34
C ASP A 22 8.57 -10.25 -2.89
N TRP A 23 7.52 -10.83 -2.30
CA TRP A 23 6.93 -12.06 -2.79
C TRP A 23 6.35 -11.89 -4.19
N TYR A 24 5.59 -10.82 -4.44
CA TYR A 24 5.05 -10.54 -5.76
C TYR A 24 6.16 -10.38 -6.80
N LEU A 25 7.15 -9.53 -6.52
CA LEU A 25 8.27 -9.25 -7.43
C LEU A 25 9.05 -10.53 -7.78
N LYS A 26 9.24 -11.43 -6.81
CA LYS A 26 10.02 -12.66 -7.01
C LYS A 26 9.24 -13.81 -7.63
N GLN A 27 7.93 -13.89 -7.39
CA GLN A 27 7.15 -15.10 -7.68
C GLN A 27 6.09 -14.91 -8.77
N MET A 28 5.61 -13.68 -8.99
CA MET A 28 4.44 -13.42 -9.85
C MET A 28 4.65 -12.32 -10.89
N HIS A 29 5.60 -11.42 -10.65
CA HIS A 29 5.88 -10.31 -11.55
C HIS A 29 6.39 -10.82 -12.90
N LYS A 30 5.88 -10.22 -13.97
CA LYS A 30 6.28 -10.47 -15.34
C LYS A 30 6.75 -9.19 -16.00
N LYS A 31 8.07 -9.08 -16.16
CA LYS A 31 8.72 -7.92 -16.78
C LYS A 31 8.15 -7.66 -18.18
N GLY A 32 7.68 -6.43 -18.41
CA GLY A 32 7.07 -6.00 -19.68
C GLY A 32 5.62 -6.43 -19.91
N GLU A 33 5.05 -7.24 -19.02
CA GLU A 33 3.62 -7.59 -19.01
C GLU A 33 2.88 -6.93 -17.84
N ASP A 34 3.57 -6.60 -16.75
CA ASP A 34 3.00 -5.99 -15.57
C ASP A 34 3.39 -4.52 -15.42
N LYS A 35 2.41 -3.70 -15.00
CA LYS A 35 2.64 -2.38 -14.43
C LYS A 35 2.18 -2.37 -12.97
N VAL A 36 3.09 -2.10 -12.05
CA VAL A 36 2.83 -2.06 -10.60
C VAL A 36 2.33 -0.69 -10.19
N VAL A 37 1.18 -0.62 -9.53
CA VAL A 37 0.63 0.61 -8.97
C VAL A 37 0.81 0.56 -7.45
N ILE A 38 1.87 1.19 -6.94
CA ILE A 38 2.11 1.31 -5.51
C ILE A 38 1.11 2.32 -4.94
N ILE A 39 0.31 1.91 -3.95
CA ILE A 39 -0.70 2.77 -3.32
C ILE A 39 -0.33 2.96 -1.87
N HIS A 40 -0.02 4.19 -1.46
CA HIS A 40 0.18 4.53 -0.06
C HIS A 40 -0.92 5.49 0.39
N VAL A 41 -1.64 5.12 1.44
CA VAL A 41 -2.66 5.98 2.04
C VAL A 41 -2.12 6.60 3.31
N ASN A 42 -2.00 7.92 3.32
CA ASN A 42 -1.68 8.71 4.48
C ASN A 42 -2.93 8.87 5.36
N GLU A 43 -2.96 8.13 6.47
CA GLU A 43 -3.91 8.39 7.56
C GLU A 43 -3.42 9.58 8.38
N MET A 44 -4.02 10.74 8.16
CA MET A 44 -3.87 11.86 9.08
C MET A 44 -4.83 11.68 10.27
N THR A 45 -4.50 10.74 11.16
CA THR A 45 -5.27 10.44 12.37
C THR A 45 -4.93 11.41 13.48
N ARG A 46 -5.37 12.67 13.41
CA ARG A 46 -5.45 13.54 14.60
C ARG A 46 -6.68 14.44 14.62
N SER A 47 -7.47 14.28 15.69
CA SER A 47 -8.48 15.22 16.16
C SER A 47 -7.84 16.57 16.46
N ILE A 48 -8.35 17.62 15.82
CA ILE A 48 -7.87 19.01 15.90
C ILE A 48 -8.03 19.62 17.31
N GLU A 49 -8.75 18.96 18.21
CA GLU A 49 -9.27 19.58 19.43
C GLU A 49 -8.27 19.75 20.60
N THR A 50 -7.04 19.22 20.54
CA THR A 50 -6.13 19.21 21.72
C THR A 50 -4.65 19.53 21.49
N ILE A 51 -4.25 20.07 20.33
CA ILE A 51 -2.81 20.15 19.96
C ILE A 51 -2.31 21.60 19.92
N THR A 52 -1.13 21.83 20.50
CA THR A 52 -0.41 23.12 20.43
C THR A 52 0.14 23.36 19.02
N LYS A 53 0.49 24.60 18.68
CA LYS A 53 1.02 24.92 17.34
C LYS A 53 2.37 24.23 17.08
N GLU A 54 3.26 24.16 18.07
CA GLU A 54 4.56 23.47 17.92
C GLU A 54 4.39 21.96 17.73
N ASP A 55 3.49 21.32 18.49
CA ASP A 55 3.21 19.89 18.35
C ASP A 55 2.57 19.54 17.00
N TRP A 56 1.80 20.47 16.43
CA TRP A 56 1.23 20.34 15.09
C TRP A 56 2.31 20.41 14.01
N GLU A 57 3.21 21.39 14.07
CA GLU A 57 4.30 21.53 13.10
C GLU A 57 5.24 20.33 13.11
N GLN A 58 5.59 19.81 14.30
CA GLN A 58 6.41 18.60 14.40
C GLN A 58 5.67 17.38 13.86
N HIS A 59 4.38 17.23 14.19
CA HIS A 59 3.57 16.13 13.69
C HIS A 59 3.47 16.13 12.16
N VAL A 60 3.23 17.30 11.55
CA VAL A 60 3.18 17.45 10.09
C VAL A 60 4.53 17.09 9.46
N LYS A 61 5.65 17.52 10.06
CA LYS A 61 7.00 17.15 9.59
C LYS A 61 7.23 15.64 9.66
N ASP A 62 6.92 15.01 10.79
CA ASP A 62 7.12 13.57 10.99
C ASP A 62 6.27 12.74 10.01
N HIS A 63 5.00 13.12 9.80
CA HIS A 63 4.12 12.46 8.84
C HIS A 63 4.62 12.64 7.40
N THR A 64 5.04 13.86 7.05
CA THR A 64 5.60 14.14 5.71
C THR A 64 6.86 13.32 5.45
N GLN A 65 7.73 13.18 6.46
CA GLN A 65 8.95 12.39 6.33
C GLN A 65 8.62 10.90 6.16
N LYS A 66 7.68 10.35 6.95
CA LYS A 66 7.26 8.95 6.80
C LYS A 66 6.72 8.63 5.42
N VAL A 67 5.90 9.51 4.84
CA VAL A 67 5.36 9.34 3.48
C VAL A 67 6.50 9.28 2.46
N LYS A 68 7.50 10.18 2.58
CA LYS A 68 8.68 10.17 1.71
C LYS A 68 9.50 8.89 1.87
N ASP A 69 9.74 8.45 3.10
CA ASP A 69 10.52 7.24 3.38
C ASP A 69 9.87 6.00 2.76
N VAL A 70 8.53 5.90 2.86
CA VAL A 70 7.76 4.83 2.22
C VAL A 70 7.89 4.91 0.69
N GLU A 71 7.65 6.09 0.11
CA GLU A 71 7.75 6.29 -1.33
C GLU A 71 9.15 5.92 -1.87
N GLU A 72 10.21 6.43 -1.26
CA GLU A 72 11.60 6.17 -1.66
C GLU A 72 11.96 4.69 -1.54
N LYS A 73 11.54 4.03 -0.45
CA LYS A 73 11.78 2.60 -0.21
C LYS A 73 11.21 1.74 -1.35
N TYR A 74 9.95 1.95 -1.73
CA TYR A 74 9.32 1.14 -2.77
C TYR A 74 9.75 1.54 -4.18
N LYS A 75 10.02 2.83 -4.44
CA LYS A 75 10.65 3.27 -5.70
C LYS A 75 11.96 2.55 -5.94
N LYS A 76 12.83 2.53 -4.92
CA LYS A 76 14.12 1.84 -5.00
C LYS A 76 13.94 0.36 -5.34
N LYS A 77 13.06 -0.34 -4.62
CA LYS A 77 12.78 -1.77 -4.90
C LYS A 77 12.29 -2.02 -6.33
N MET A 78 11.38 -1.19 -6.84
CA MET A 78 10.89 -1.37 -8.21
C MET A 78 11.99 -1.12 -9.25
N CYS A 79 12.87 -0.13 -9.01
CA CYS A 79 14.03 0.10 -9.85
C CYS A 79 15.03 -1.07 -9.82
N ASP A 80 15.33 -1.60 -8.62
CA ASP A 80 16.27 -2.72 -8.42
C ASP A 80 15.79 -3.99 -9.15
N GLU A 81 14.48 -4.23 -9.22
CA GLU A 81 13.86 -5.37 -9.92
C GLU A 81 13.46 -5.04 -11.38
N GLU A 82 13.81 -3.85 -11.88
CA GLU A 82 13.46 -3.34 -13.21
C GLU A 82 11.96 -3.49 -13.56
N ALA A 83 11.08 -3.29 -12.57
CA ALA A 83 9.64 -3.33 -12.73
C ALA A 83 9.11 -2.01 -13.32
N GLU A 84 8.12 -2.08 -14.21
CA GLU A 84 7.36 -0.88 -14.62
C GLU A 84 6.40 -0.51 -13.48
N PHE A 85 6.43 0.73 -13.01
CA PHE A 85 5.61 1.12 -11.86
C PHE A 85 5.18 2.59 -11.87
N GLU A 86 4.16 2.88 -11.05
CA GLU A 86 3.79 4.23 -10.63
C GLU A 86 3.47 4.25 -9.13
N VAL A 87 3.58 5.42 -8.50
CA VAL A 87 3.26 5.60 -7.09
C VAL A 87 2.07 6.55 -6.96
N LYS A 88 1.04 6.11 -6.24
CA LYS A 88 -0.11 6.92 -5.83
C LYS A 88 -0.04 7.18 -4.33
N LEU A 89 0.16 8.44 -3.95
CA LEU A 89 0.06 8.92 -2.56
C LEU A 89 -1.32 9.53 -2.37
N ILE A 90 -2.11 8.95 -1.47
CA ILE A 90 -3.53 9.29 -1.28
C ILE A 90 -3.75 9.64 0.19
N SER A 91 -4.68 10.53 0.50
CA SER A 91 -5.13 10.81 1.87
C SER A 91 -6.55 10.31 2.08
N GLY A 92 -6.85 9.78 3.24
CA GLY A 92 -8.20 9.31 3.59
C GLY A 92 -8.18 8.06 4.46
N LYS A 93 -9.32 7.36 4.49
CA LYS A 93 -9.43 6.06 5.16
C LYS A 93 -8.83 4.98 4.25
N PRO A 94 -7.85 4.17 4.70
CA PRO A 94 -7.08 3.31 3.81
C PRO A 94 -7.90 2.32 3.00
N GLY A 95 -8.83 1.60 3.64
CA GLY A 95 -9.67 0.63 2.94
C GLY A 95 -10.43 1.28 1.78
N GLU A 96 -11.19 2.34 2.06
CA GLU A 96 -11.96 3.08 1.06
C GLU A 96 -11.08 3.68 -0.03
N ALA A 97 -9.99 4.36 0.35
CA ALA A 97 -9.06 5.00 -0.57
C ALA A 97 -8.34 4.00 -1.49
N ILE A 98 -7.97 2.82 -0.98
CA ILE A 98 -7.38 1.75 -1.79
C ILE A 98 -8.39 1.25 -2.82
N ILE A 99 -9.64 0.99 -2.43
CA ILE A 99 -10.69 0.54 -3.36
C ILE A 99 -10.87 1.56 -4.50
N GLU A 100 -10.93 2.86 -4.17
CA GLU A 100 -11.11 3.90 -5.18
C GLU A 100 -9.89 4.01 -6.11
N ALA A 101 -8.69 4.00 -5.55
CA ALA A 101 -7.45 4.04 -6.32
C ALA A 101 -7.34 2.90 -7.33
N MET A 102 -7.77 1.70 -6.93
CA MET A 102 -7.80 0.51 -7.80
C MET A 102 -8.79 0.66 -8.96
N LYS A 103 -9.97 1.23 -8.71
CA LYS A 103 -10.94 1.51 -9.77
C LYS A 103 -10.41 2.54 -10.76
N GLU A 104 -9.85 3.63 -10.25
CA GLU A 104 -9.27 4.71 -11.07
C GLU A 104 -8.12 4.23 -11.95
N CYS A 105 -7.21 3.44 -11.40
CA CYS A 105 -6.09 2.92 -12.19
C CYS A 105 -6.51 1.74 -13.09
N GLY A 106 -7.68 1.14 -12.87
CA GLY A 106 -8.13 -0.06 -13.54
C GLY A 106 -7.24 -1.25 -13.22
N ALA A 107 -6.99 -1.49 -11.92
CA ALA A 107 -6.22 -2.64 -11.45
C ALA A 107 -6.90 -3.95 -11.87
N ASP A 108 -6.09 -4.96 -12.20
CA ASP A 108 -6.55 -6.33 -12.55
C ASP A 108 -6.44 -7.30 -11.37
N VAL A 109 -5.56 -6.98 -10.41
CA VAL A 109 -5.32 -7.76 -9.18
C VAL A 109 -4.72 -6.86 -8.12
N VAL A 110 -4.98 -7.15 -6.86
CA VAL A 110 -4.36 -6.47 -5.72
C VAL A 110 -3.56 -7.45 -4.87
N VAL A 111 -2.33 -7.07 -4.50
CA VAL A 111 -1.45 -7.85 -3.62
C VAL A 111 -1.19 -7.08 -2.34
N MET A 112 -1.48 -7.69 -1.19
CA MET A 112 -1.34 -7.05 0.11
C MET A 112 -0.74 -7.99 1.16
N GLY A 113 -0.10 -7.40 2.17
CA GLY A 113 0.21 -8.10 3.40
C GLY A 113 -1.06 -8.41 4.20
N SER A 114 -1.02 -9.45 5.02
CA SER A 114 -2.11 -9.87 5.91
C SER A 114 -2.27 -9.03 7.18
N ARG A 115 -1.46 -7.98 7.41
CA ARG A 115 -1.48 -7.16 8.64
C ARG A 115 -1.09 -5.70 8.37
N GLY A 116 -1.69 -4.78 9.14
CA GLY A 116 -1.23 -3.39 9.33
C GLY A 116 -0.65 -3.15 10.74
N LEU A 117 -0.46 -1.88 11.12
CA LEU A 117 0.26 -1.36 12.32
C LEU A 117 -0.19 -1.84 13.74
N GLY A 118 -0.97 -2.93 13.88
CA GLY A 118 -1.50 -3.41 15.17
C GLY A 118 -0.98 -4.78 15.63
N ALA A 119 -0.64 -4.91 16.91
CA ALA A 119 -0.15 -6.13 17.55
C ALA A 119 -1.28 -7.00 18.16
N ILE A 120 -2.11 -7.64 17.32
CA ILE A 120 -3.07 -8.66 17.82
C ILE A 120 -2.68 -10.06 17.35
N ARG A 121 -2.77 -11.02 18.28
CA ARG A 121 -2.02 -12.29 18.33
C ARG A 121 -2.75 -13.51 17.75
N ARG A 122 -3.86 -13.35 17.03
CA ARG A 122 -4.62 -14.46 16.41
C ARG A 122 -5.00 -14.10 14.97
N THR A 123 -4.65 -14.98 14.04
CA THR A 123 -5.26 -15.27 12.71
C THR A 123 -6.33 -14.31 12.16
N PHE A 124 -6.06 -13.01 12.09
CA PHE A 124 -6.94 -12.05 11.42
C PHE A 124 -6.18 -11.37 10.29
N VAL A 125 -6.84 -11.33 9.12
CA VAL A 125 -6.53 -10.38 8.06
C VAL A 125 -6.66 -8.99 8.68
N GLY A 126 -5.62 -8.16 8.60
CA GLY A 126 -5.62 -6.82 9.20
C GLY A 126 -6.79 -5.99 8.69
N SER A 127 -7.27 -5.01 9.45
CA SER A 127 -8.50 -4.25 9.14
C SER A 127 -8.57 -3.70 7.71
N VAL A 128 -7.46 -3.18 7.20
CA VAL A 128 -7.37 -2.69 5.81
C VAL A 128 -7.46 -3.83 4.81
N SER A 129 -6.68 -4.89 5.03
CA SER A 129 -6.67 -6.05 4.14
C SER A 129 -8.01 -6.79 4.14
N ASP A 130 -8.69 -6.83 5.27
CA ASP A 130 -10.01 -7.43 5.44
C ASP A 130 -11.08 -6.58 4.73
N TYR A 131 -11.00 -5.25 4.88
CA TYR A 131 -11.85 -4.34 4.15
C TYR A 131 -11.69 -4.53 2.64
N VAL A 132 -10.45 -4.51 2.13
CA VAL A 132 -10.18 -4.68 0.70
C VAL A 132 -10.61 -6.07 0.23
N LEU A 133 -10.38 -7.13 1.00
CA LEU A 133 -10.83 -8.49 0.66
C LEU A 133 -12.34 -8.57 0.39
N HIS A 134 -13.15 -7.85 1.17
CA HIS A 134 -14.62 -7.87 1.04
C HIS A 134 -15.17 -6.88 -0.01
N HIS A 135 -14.41 -5.85 -0.38
CA HIS A 135 -14.89 -4.77 -1.25
C HIS A 135 -14.15 -4.64 -2.59
N SER A 136 -13.12 -5.47 -2.82
CA SER A 136 -12.29 -5.38 -4.02
C SER A 136 -13.11 -5.70 -5.28
N PRO A 137 -13.00 -4.87 -6.34
CA PRO A 137 -13.59 -5.19 -7.64
C PRO A 137 -12.79 -6.26 -8.40
N VAL A 138 -11.60 -6.63 -7.90
CA VAL A 138 -10.66 -7.55 -8.54
C VAL A 138 -10.14 -8.62 -7.59
N PRO A 139 -9.56 -9.73 -8.09
CA PRO A 139 -8.95 -10.75 -7.24
C PRO A 139 -7.95 -10.16 -6.25
N VAL A 140 -7.99 -10.69 -5.02
CA VAL A 140 -7.17 -10.24 -3.90
C VAL A 140 -6.19 -11.34 -3.52
N ILE A 141 -4.91 -11.00 -3.45
CA ILE A 141 -3.85 -11.88 -2.97
C ILE A 141 -3.38 -11.37 -1.61
N ILE A 142 -3.52 -12.22 -0.60
CA ILE A 142 -3.10 -11.91 0.78
C ILE A 142 -1.85 -12.71 1.12
N CYS A 143 -0.74 -12.02 1.34
CA CYS A 143 0.52 -12.62 1.78
C CYS A 143 0.52 -12.79 3.32
N PRO A 144 0.62 -14.02 3.84
CA PRO A 144 0.60 -14.29 5.28
C PRO A 144 1.83 -13.69 6.00
N LYS A 145 1.77 -13.67 7.34
CA LYS A 145 2.84 -13.13 8.21
C LYS A 145 4.11 -14.00 8.20
N HIS A 146 3.96 -15.31 8.04
CA HIS A 146 4.96 -16.34 8.25
C HIS A 146 5.22 -17.12 6.96
#